data_AF-A0A6B3HQ86-F1
#
_entry.id   AF-A0A6B3HQ86-F1
#
_cell.length_a   1.000
_cell.length_b   1.000
_cell.length_c   1.000
_cell.angle_alpha   90.00
_cell.angle_beta   90.00
_cell.angle_gamma   90.00
#
_symmetry.space_group_name_H-M   'P 1'
#
loop_
_entity.id
_entity.type
_entity.pdbx_description
1 polymer ?
#
loop_
_entity_poly.entity_id
_entity_poly.type
_entity_poly.pdbx_seq_one_letter_code
_entity_poly.pdbx_strand_id
1 'polypeptide(L)'
;MSENYNSASYFEEILLSETGFREYDARWVIEPTDGISSVGLNYVGVRLLGLHLGRFLSDELDAGKRIVVGHDFRSYSENVKNALVVGLLQSGMNVTDIGLTTTPGAYYAQFSLDVACVAMVTASHNENGWTGIKMGHRKASTFGPVEMLKFKEYTLGGQADGSTSRSGSYTFKTGARRQYIDDLVDEWAVRLQGLPRLKVAVEAGNG
;
A
#
# COMPACT_ATOMS: atom_id res chain seq x y z
N MET A 1 2.50 -26.05 -9.15
CA MET A 1 1.72 -24.81 -9.39
C MET A 1 0.57 -24.84 -8.42
N SER A 2 0.38 -23.81 -7.58
CA SER A 2 -0.79 -23.79 -6.69
C SER A 2 -2.06 -23.90 -7.53
N GLU A 3 -2.95 -24.83 -7.21
CA GLU A 3 -4.12 -25.19 -8.04
C GLU A 3 -5.03 -24.00 -8.39
N ASN A 4 -4.90 -22.89 -7.65
CA ASN A 4 -5.73 -21.69 -7.78
C ASN A 4 -5.07 -20.51 -8.51
N TYR A 5 -3.85 -20.59 -9.02
CA TYR A 5 -3.26 -19.47 -9.80
C TYR A 5 -3.42 -19.71 -11.30
N ASN A 6 -3.87 -18.70 -12.05
CA ASN A 6 -4.24 -18.81 -13.47
C ASN A 6 -5.33 -19.88 -13.76
N SER A 7 -6.19 -20.16 -12.79
CA SER A 7 -7.39 -20.99 -12.94
C SER A 7 -8.63 -20.13 -13.21
N ALA A 8 -9.74 -20.73 -13.64
CA ALA A 8 -11.02 -20.02 -13.74
C ALA A 8 -11.44 -19.44 -12.38
N SER A 9 -11.33 -20.23 -11.30
CA SER A 9 -11.63 -19.78 -9.93
C SER A 9 -10.82 -18.55 -9.51
N TYR A 10 -9.55 -18.43 -9.94
CA TYR A 10 -8.73 -17.25 -9.67
C TYR A 10 -9.36 -15.95 -10.20
N PHE A 11 -10.03 -16.03 -11.36
CA PHE A 11 -10.58 -14.86 -12.04
C PHE A 11 -12.06 -14.65 -11.73
N GLU A 12 -12.79 -15.70 -11.34
CA GLU A 12 -14.23 -15.67 -11.10
C GLU A 12 -14.60 -15.49 -9.61
N GLU A 13 -13.68 -15.81 -8.70
CA GLU A 13 -13.92 -15.73 -7.24
C GLU A 13 -13.08 -14.64 -6.57
N ILE A 14 -13.53 -14.19 -5.40
CA ILE A 14 -12.74 -13.28 -4.56
C ILE A 14 -11.76 -14.11 -3.76
N LEU A 15 -10.47 -13.90 -3.97
CA LEU A 15 -9.41 -14.52 -3.16
C LEU A 15 -8.79 -13.48 -2.23
N LEU A 16 -9.06 -13.62 -0.95
CA LEU A 16 -8.48 -12.82 0.13
C LEU A 16 -8.30 -13.71 1.37
N SER A 17 -7.14 -14.34 1.48
CA SER A 17 -6.86 -15.26 2.59
C SER A 17 -6.68 -14.51 3.91
N GLU A 18 -7.24 -15.05 5.00
CA GLU A 18 -7.03 -14.56 6.35
C GLU A 18 -5.54 -14.51 6.75
N THR A 19 -4.73 -15.44 6.24
CA THR A 19 -3.33 -15.62 6.63
C THR A 19 -2.41 -14.47 6.25
N GLY A 20 -2.84 -13.59 5.35
CA GLY A 20 -2.03 -12.44 4.98
C GLY A 20 -2.22 -11.22 5.86
N PHE A 21 -3.20 -11.18 6.76
CA PHE A 21 -3.27 -10.15 7.80
C PHE A 21 -2.26 -10.46 8.90
N ARG A 22 -1.17 -9.68 8.96
CA ARG A 22 -0.08 -9.82 9.94
C ARG A 22 -0.19 -8.74 11.02
N GLU A 23 0.70 -8.81 12.00
CA GLU A 23 0.65 -7.94 13.18
C GLU A 23 0.85 -6.45 12.86
N TYR A 24 1.66 -6.09 11.86
CA TYR A 24 2.02 -4.69 11.54
C TYR A 24 1.79 -4.28 10.07
N ASP A 25 1.40 -5.23 9.23
CA ASP A 25 1.08 -5.02 7.81
C ASP A 25 0.25 -6.19 7.28
N ALA A 26 -0.08 -6.14 5.99
CA ALA A 26 -0.71 -7.25 5.32
C ALA A 26 0.13 -7.72 4.13
N ARG A 27 0.33 -9.03 3.95
CA ARG A 27 1.15 -9.61 2.86
C ARG A 27 0.60 -10.95 2.38
N TRP A 28 0.57 -11.11 1.07
CA TRP A 28 0.13 -12.35 0.41
C TRP A 28 1.03 -12.64 -0.79
N VAL A 29 1.03 -13.89 -1.23
CA VAL A 29 1.48 -14.24 -2.57
C VAL A 29 0.35 -13.88 -3.52
N ILE A 30 0.67 -13.07 -4.54
CA ILE A 30 -0.25 -12.72 -5.64
C ILE A 30 0.15 -13.40 -6.94
N GLU A 31 1.45 -13.61 -7.15
CA GLU A 31 2.03 -14.32 -8.30
C GLU A 31 3.03 -15.38 -7.79
N PRO A 32 2.68 -16.66 -7.67
CA PRO A 32 3.61 -17.67 -7.16
C PRO A 32 4.76 -17.90 -8.14
N THR A 33 6.01 -17.65 -7.70
CA THR A 33 7.22 -17.76 -8.55
C THR A 33 8.11 -18.97 -8.24
N ASP A 34 7.94 -19.59 -7.08
CA ASP A 34 8.78 -20.69 -6.57
C ASP A 34 8.19 -22.09 -6.84
N GLY A 35 6.99 -22.15 -7.41
CA GLY A 35 6.26 -23.38 -7.68
C GLY A 35 5.65 -24.09 -6.45
N ILE A 36 5.89 -23.57 -5.25
CA ILE A 36 5.49 -24.15 -3.95
C ILE A 36 4.48 -23.26 -3.23
N SER A 37 4.69 -21.95 -3.27
CA SER A 37 3.85 -20.95 -2.63
C SER A 37 2.43 -20.98 -3.18
N SER A 38 1.45 -20.92 -2.28
CA SER A 38 0.03 -20.82 -2.62
C SER A 38 -0.38 -19.36 -2.75
N VAL A 39 -1.10 -19.05 -3.84
CA VAL A 39 -1.69 -17.72 -4.01
C VAL A 39 -2.74 -17.45 -2.93
N GLY A 40 -2.64 -16.30 -2.27
CA GLY A 40 -3.52 -15.92 -1.16
C GLY A 40 -4.32 -14.66 -1.43
N LEU A 41 -4.07 -13.99 -2.56
CA LEU A 41 -4.70 -12.74 -2.95
C LEU A 41 -4.81 -12.66 -4.47
N ASN A 42 -5.95 -12.20 -4.98
CA ASN A 42 -6.11 -11.80 -6.39
C ASN A 42 -6.52 -10.33 -6.50
N TYR A 43 -6.53 -9.76 -7.72
CA TYR A 43 -6.85 -8.35 -7.92
C TYR A 43 -8.26 -7.96 -7.47
N VAL A 44 -9.23 -8.88 -7.54
CA VAL A 44 -10.58 -8.66 -7.02
C VAL A 44 -10.56 -8.57 -5.49
N GLY A 45 -9.79 -9.42 -4.82
CA GLY A 45 -9.52 -9.37 -3.38
C GLY A 45 -8.80 -8.09 -2.96
N VAL A 46 -7.83 -7.60 -3.75
CA VAL A 46 -7.16 -6.30 -3.50
C VAL A 46 -8.18 -5.14 -3.56
N ARG A 47 -9.07 -5.16 -4.55
CA ARG A 47 -10.15 -4.16 -4.65
C ARG A 47 -11.08 -4.22 -3.44
N LEU A 48 -11.49 -5.43 -3.02
CA LEU A 48 -12.29 -5.59 -1.81
C LEU A 48 -11.56 -5.03 -0.59
N LEU A 49 -10.28 -5.36 -0.43
CA LEU A 49 -9.44 -4.85 0.65
C LEU A 49 -9.37 -3.31 0.65
N GLY A 50 -9.29 -2.68 -0.53
CA GLY A 50 -9.33 -1.23 -0.67
C GLY A 50 -10.67 -0.61 -0.24
N LEU A 51 -11.78 -1.27 -0.59
CA LEU A 51 -13.12 -0.85 -0.16
C LEU A 51 -13.23 -0.90 1.37
N HIS A 52 -12.87 -2.02 1.97
CA HIS A 52 -12.90 -2.19 3.43
C HIS A 52 -11.93 -1.23 4.12
N LEU A 53 -10.73 -1.02 3.59
CA LEU A 53 -9.75 -0.09 4.17
C LEU A 53 -10.31 1.33 4.24
N GLY A 54 -10.90 1.83 3.15
CA GLY A 54 -11.43 3.18 3.16
C GLY A 54 -12.66 3.35 4.05
N ARG A 55 -13.53 2.34 4.16
CA ARG A 55 -14.64 2.35 5.12
C ARG A 55 -14.16 2.25 6.56
N PHE A 56 -13.19 1.38 6.84
CA PHE A 56 -12.59 1.26 8.17
C PHE A 56 -11.93 2.58 8.60
N LEU A 57 -11.16 3.22 7.71
CA LEU A 57 -10.55 4.52 7.98
C LEU A 57 -11.58 5.62 8.26
N SER A 58 -12.64 5.70 7.44
CA SER A 58 -13.60 6.80 7.50
C SER A 58 -14.73 6.61 8.52
N ASP A 59 -15.29 5.40 8.62
CA ASP A 59 -16.47 5.11 9.43
C ASP A 59 -16.10 4.57 10.83
N GLU A 60 -15.04 3.75 10.96
CA GLU A 60 -14.65 3.13 12.25
C GLU A 60 -13.59 3.93 13.01
N LEU A 61 -12.63 4.52 12.30
CA LEU A 61 -11.52 5.27 12.91
C LEU A 61 -11.69 6.79 12.89
N ASP A 62 -12.71 7.30 12.21
CA ASP A 62 -12.94 8.74 11.98
C ASP A 62 -11.68 9.48 11.49
N ALA A 63 -10.88 8.82 10.65
CA ALA A 63 -9.61 9.36 10.15
C ALA A 63 -9.78 10.33 8.96
N GLY A 64 -11.02 10.62 8.58
CA GLY A 64 -11.38 11.40 7.42
C GLY A 64 -11.28 10.63 6.10
N LYS A 65 -11.37 11.36 4.98
CA LYS A 65 -11.52 10.78 3.64
C LYS A 65 -10.30 10.92 2.74
N ARG A 66 -9.19 11.50 3.20
CA ARG A 66 -7.99 11.69 2.36
C ARG A 66 -6.98 10.60 2.64
N ILE A 67 -6.43 9.98 1.59
CA ILE A 67 -5.39 8.94 1.68
C ILE A 67 -4.33 9.13 0.61
N VAL A 68 -3.06 8.99 1.00
CA VAL A 68 -1.93 8.91 0.07
C VAL A 68 -1.65 7.46 -0.26
N VAL A 69 -1.47 7.15 -1.55
CA VAL A 69 -1.20 5.79 -2.02
C VAL A 69 0.08 5.78 -2.85
N GLY A 70 0.98 4.84 -2.59
CA GLY A 70 2.21 4.65 -3.35
C GLY A 70 2.53 3.16 -3.52
N HIS A 71 3.56 2.86 -4.32
CA HIS A 71 3.99 1.49 -4.55
C HIS A 71 5.50 1.38 -4.76
N ASP A 72 6.04 0.17 -4.58
CA ASP A 72 7.45 -0.15 -4.82
C ASP A 72 7.73 -0.57 -6.28
N PHE A 73 8.96 -0.98 -6.54
CA PHE A 73 9.51 -1.23 -7.88
C PHE A 73 9.13 -2.60 -8.51
N ARG A 74 8.36 -3.46 -7.82
CA ARG A 74 7.95 -4.76 -8.40
C ARG A 74 7.07 -4.51 -9.63
N SER A 75 7.24 -5.30 -10.69
CA SER A 75 6.55 -5.11 -11.98
C SER A 75 5.01 -5.13 -11.87
N TYR A 76 4.46 -5.87 -10.90
CA TYR A 76 3.03 -5.96 -10.64
C TYR A 76 2.52 -4.97 -9.57
N SER A 77 3.40 -4.24 -8.87
CA SER A 77 3.02 -3.36 -7.76
C SER A 77 2.12 -2.20 -8.22
N GLU A 78 2.30 -1.69 -9.43
CA GLU A 78 1.41 -0.68 -10.00
C GLU A 78 -0.02 -1.23 -10.19
N ASN A 79 -0.15 -2.46 -10.69
CA ASN A 79 -1.45 -3.09 -10.89
C ASN A 79 -2.15 -3.38 -9.56
N VAL A 80 -1.41 -3.85 -8.54
CA VAL A 80 -1.94 -4.06 -7.19
C VAL A 80 -2.42 -2.74 -6.61
N LYS A 81 -1.62 -1.68 -6.71
CA LYS A 81 -2.00 -0.34 -6.28
C LYS A 81 -3.25 0.15 -7.01
N ASN A 82 -3.33 -0.01 -8.32
CA ASN A 82 -4.51 0.41 -9.09
C ASN A 82 -5.78 -0.33 -8.65
N ALA A 83 -5.70 -1.65 -8.41
CA ALA A 83 -6.81 -2.42 -7.86
C ALA A 83 -7.23 -1.93 -6.46
N LEU A 84 -6.26 -1.62 -5.60
CA LEU A 84 -6.50 -1.07 -4.26
C LEU A 84 -7.20 0.29 -4.34
N VAL A 85 -6.73 1.16 -5.25
CA VAL A 85 -7.31 2.48 -5.51
C VAL A 85 -8.76 2.37 -5.96
N VAL A 86 -9.10 1.43 -6.84
CA VAL A 86 -10.51 1.21 -7.23
C VAL A 86 -11.38 0.95 -6.00
N GLY A 87 -10.95 0.09 -5.08
CA GLY A 87 -11.66 -0.15 -3.82
C GLY A 87 -11.79 1.10 -2.96
N LEU A 88 -10.69 1.85 -2.78
CA LEU A 88 -10.67 3.08 -2.00
C LEU A 88 -11.63 4.14 -2.58
N LEU A 89 -11.69 4.29 -3.89
CA LEU A 89 -12.63 5.22 -4.54
C LEU A 89 -14.09 4.81 -4.28
N GLN A 90 -14.40 3.52 -4.32
CA GLN A 90 -15.73 3.00 -4.00
C GLN A 90 -16.13 3.20 -2.54
N SER A 91 -15.17 3.21 -1.63
CA SER A 91 -15.44 3.53 -0.22
C SER A 91 -15.76 5.01 0.02
N GLY A 92 -15.47 5.89 -0.95
CA GLY A 92 -15.60 7.34 -0.83
C GLY A 92 -14.31 8.07 -0.45
N MET A 93 -13.14 7.42 -0.52
CA MET A 93 -11.85 8.04 -0.21
C MET A 93 -11.32 8.89 -1.37
N ASN A 94 -10.79 10.06 -1.03
CA ASN A 94 -10.02 10.93 -1.91
C ASN A 94 -8.56 10.47 -1.91
N VAL A 95 -8.20 9.74 -2.97
CA VAL A 95 -6.89 9.15 -3.19
C VAL A 95 -5.94 10.15 -3.84
N THR A 96 -4.79 10.39 -3.20
CA THR A 96 -3.62 11.01 -3.85
C THR A 96 -2.57 9.94 -4.11
N ASP A 97 -2.45 9.55 -5.37
CA ASP A 97 -1.46 8.58 -5.84
C ASP A 97 -0.13 9.27 -6.12
N ILE A 98 0.92 8.86 -5.41
CA ILE A 98 2.28 9.41 -5.53
C ILE A 98 3.20 8.53 -6.38
N GLY A 99 2.67 7.44 -6.96
CA GLY A 99 3.39 6.54 -7.84
C GLY A 99 4.50 5.75 -7.13
N LEU A 100 5.59 5.53 -7.87
CA LEU A 100 6.77 4.82 -7.40
C LEU A 100 7.45 5.60 -6.27
N THR A 101 7.56 4.98 -5.10
CA THR A 101 8.21 5.57 -3.92
C THR A 101 8.79 4.49 -3.01
N THR A 102 9.62 4.90 -2.05
CA THR A 102 9.99 4.06 -0.91
C THR A 102 8.95 4.19 0.22
N THR A 103 8.93 3.26 1.18
CA THR A 103 8.08 3.39 2.37
C THR A 103 8.32 4.72 3.12
N PRO A 104 9.57 5.16 3.39
CA PRO A 104 9.81 6.48 3.96
C PRO A 104 9.27 7.63 3.13
N GLY A 105 9.37 7.56 1.79
CA GLY A 105 8.79 8.58 0.90
C GLY A 105 7.26 8.65 1.00
N ALA A 106 6.58 7.52 1.17
CA ALA A 106 5.14 7.49 1.40
C ALA A 106 4.74 8.10 2.76
N TYR A 107 5.52 7.86 3.81
CA TYR A 107 5.30 8.50 5.12
C TYR A 107 5.60 10.00 5.07
N TYR A 108 6.67 10.41 4.39
CA TYR A 108 6.98 11.81 4.15
C TYR A 108 5.81 12.53 3.44
N ALA A 109 5.18 11.88 2.45
CA ALA A 109 4.04 12.44 1.74
C ALA A 109 2.84 12.73 2.65
N GLN A 110 2.67 12.01 3.77
CA GLN A 110 1.65 12.35 4.78
C GLN A 110 1.87 13.75 5.38
N PHE A 111 3.13 14.16 5.53
CA PHE A 111 3.48 15.49 6.05
C PHE A 111 3.35 16.54 4.95
N SER A 112 3.98 16.32 3.79
CA SER A 112 4.04 17.32 2.72
C SER A 112 2.67 17.61 2.07
N LEU A 113 1.73 16.66 2.14
CA LEU A 113 0.36 16.82 1.62
C LEU A 113 -0.68 17.10 2.72
N ASP A 114 -0.25 17.12 3.97
CA ASP A 114 -1.13 17.18 5.13
C ASP A 114 -2.28 16.16 5.06
N VAL A 115 -1.91 14.88 4.89
CA VAL A 115 -2.85 13.74 4.81
C VAL A 115 -2.45 12.69 5.82
N ALA A 116 -3.34 12.35 6.75
CA ALA A 116 -3.03 11.40 7.82
C ALA A 116 -3.04 9.94 7.35
N CYS A 117 -3.89 9.57 6.39
CA CYS A 117 -3.99 8.18 5.93
C CYS A 117 -2.96 7.87 4.84
N VAL A 118 -2.39 6.65 4.89
CA VAL A 118 -1.44 6.16 3.90
C VAL A 118 -1.70 4.69 3.59
N ALA A 119 -1.53 4.29 2.32
CA ALA A 119 -1.40 2.90 1.92
C ALA A 119 -0.20 2.77 0.96
N MET A 120 0.81 2.00 1.37
CA MET A 120 2.00 1.74 0.58
C MET A 120 2.00 0.28 0.13
N VAL A 121 1.87 0.05 -1.17
CA VAL A 121 1.96 -1.29 -1.76
C VAL A 121 3.42 -1.73 -1.79
N THR A 122 3.76 -2.68 -0.93
CA THR A 122 5.09 -3.29 -0.85
C THR A 122 5.05 -4.58 -0.05
N ALA A 123 5.88 -5.55 -0.44
CA ALA A 123 6.13 -6.75 0.36
C ALA A 123 7.40 -6.65 1.20
N SER A 124 7.99 -5.45 1.36
CA SER A 124 9.27 -5.25 2.03
C SER A 124 10.35 -6.12 1.38
N HIS A 125 11.05 -6.94 2.18
CA HIS A 125 12.12 -7.86 1.75
C HIS A 125 11.62 -9.23 1.29
N ASN A 126 10.30 -9.48 1.23
CA ASN A 126 9.81 -10.75 0.67
C ASN A 126 10.25 -10.89 -0.79
N GLU A 127 10.42 -12.13 -1.24
CA GLU A 127 10.79 -12.42 -2.62
C GLU A 127 9.72 -11.92 -3.63
N ASN A 128 10.09 -11.88 -4.92
CA ASN A 128 9.12 -11.63 -5.98
C ASN A 128 7.96 -12.64 -5.91
N GLY A 129 6.79 -12.21 -6.35
CA GLY A 129 5.54 -12.94 -6.20
C GLY A 129 4.74 -12.56 -4.96
N TRP A 130 5.41 -12.07 -3.91
CA TRP A 130 4.74 -11.46 -2.77
C TRP A 130 4.31 -10.02 -3.06
N THR A 131 3.14 -9.66 -2.55
CA THR A 131 2.70 -8.29 -2.41
C THR A 131 2.29 -8.02 -0.96
N GLY A 132 2.11 -6.76 -0.62
CA GLY A 132 1.64 -6.36 0.67
C GLY A 132 1.21 -4.91 0.70
N ILE A 133 0.56 -4.52 1.78
CA ILE A 133 0.12 -3.15 1.98
C ILE A 133 0.47 -2.76 3.41
N LYS A 134 1.31 -1.72 3.53
CA LYS A 134 1.51 -1.00 4.79
C LYS A 134 0.48 0.12 4.84
N MET A 135 -0.37 0.10 5.84
CA MET A 135 -1.49 1.04 5.96
C MET A 135 -1.49 1.71 7.32
N GLY A 136 -1.95 2.96 7.37
CA GLY A 136 -1.94 3.77 8.58
C GLY A 136 -2.87 4.97 8.47
N HIS A 137 -3.24 5.52 9.62
CA HIS A 137 -4.11 6.70 9.75
C HIS A 137 -3.47 7.83 10.56
N ARG A 138 -2.21 7.65 10.98
CA ARG A 138 -1.40 8.63 11.71
C ARG A 138 -0.13 8.88 10.90
N LYS A 139 0.34 10.14 10.87
CA LYS A 139 1.56 10.50 10.13
C LYS A 139 2.77 9.72 10.68
N ALA A 140 3.63 9.22 9.79
CA ALA A 140 4.79 8.38 10.11
C ALA A 140 4.49 7.08 10.90
N SER A 141 3.27 6.56 10.84
CA SER A 141 2.89 5.33 11.57
C SER A 141 1.97 4.47 10.73
N THR A 142 2.20 3.16 10.78
CA THR A 142 1.26 2.14 10.30
C THR A 142 0.33 1.70 11.43
N PHE A 143 -0.68 0.92 11.07
CA PHE A 143 -1.46 0.12 12.01
C PHE A 143 -0.54 -0.78 12.83
N GLY A 144 -0.78 -0.80 14.14
CA GLY A 144 -0.17 -1.76 15.04
C GLY A 144 -1.03 -3.03 15.17
N PRO A 145 -0.70 -3.91 16.13
CA PRO A 145 -1.39 -5.18 16.33
C PRO A 145 -2.90 -5.02 16.51
N VAL A 146 -3.31 -4.00 17.27
CA VAL A 146 -4.71 -3.73 17.59
C VAL A 146 -5.48 -3.26 16.36
N GLU A 147 -4.94 -2.29 15.62
CA GLU A 147 -5.61 -1.78 14.41
C GLU A 147 -5.63 -2.85 13.31
N MET A 148 -4.57 -3.64 13.14
CA MET A 148 -4.52 -4.72 12.17
C MET A 148 -5.55 -5.83 12.48
N LEU A 149 -5.69 -6.22 13.75
CA LEU A 149 -6.69 -7.20 14.17
C LEU A 149 -8.11 -6.72 13.89
N LYS A 150 -8.43 -5.47 14.28
CA LYS A 150 -9.74 -4.87 14.01
C LYS A 150 -10.02 -4.77 12.51
N PHE A 151 -9.01 -4.37 11.72
CA PHE A 151 -9.16 -4.27 10.28
C PHE A 151 -9.39 -5.63 9.62
N LYS A 152 -8.71 -6.69 10.08
CA LYS A 152 -8.93 -8.06 9.65
C LYS A 152 -10.38 -8.49 9.94
N GLU A 153 -10.86 -8.31 11.17
CA GLU A 153 -12.23 -8.66 11.57
C GLU A 153 -13.29 -7.88 10.75
N TYR A 154 -13.02 -6.60 10.51
CA TYR A 154 -13.86 -5.72 9.67
C TYR A 154 -13.85 -6.11 8.18
N THR A 155 -12.77 -6.72 7.70
CA THR A 155 -12.68 -7.14 6.31
C THR A 155 -13.34 -8.49 6.09
N LEU A 156 -13.04 -9.46 6.96
CA LEU A 156 -13.52 -10.84 6.83
C LEU A 156 -15.00 -10.99 7.18
N GLY A 157 -15.58 -10.08 7.98
CA GLY A 157 -17.01 -10.11 8.28
C GLY A 157 -17.91 -9.46 7.22
N GLY A 158 -17.36 -8.91 6.12
CA GLY A 158 -18.15 -8.28 5.05
C GLY A 158 -18.85 -6.97 5.43
N GLN A 159 -18.31 -6.19 6.37
CA GLN A 159 -18.94 -5.01 6.98
C GLN A 159 -19.11 -3.83 6.01
N ALA A 160 -18.36 -3.81 4.92
CA ALA A 160 -18.50 -2.83 3.85
C ALA A 160 -19.17 -3.49 2.63
N ASP A 161 -20.31 -2.95 2.22
CA ASP A 161 -20.91 -3.32 0.94
C ASP A 161 -20.37 -2.45 -0.21
N GLY A 162 -20.51 -2.96 -1.44
CA GLY A 162 -20.14 -2.22 -2.64
C GLY A 162 -21.14 -1.11 -3.01
N SER A 163 -21.98 -0.62 -2.08
CA SER A 163 -23.03 0.34 -2.42
C SER A 163 -22.43 1.64 -2.96
N THR A 164 -22.95 2.07 -4.10
CA THR A 164 -22.42 3.14 -4.94
C THR A 164 -22.79 4.55 -4.48
N SER A 165 -23.27 4.70 -3.23
CA SER A 165 -23.71 5.99 -2.69
C SER A 165 -22.56 6.91 -2.31
N ARG A 166 -21.33 6.39 -2.25
CA ARG A 166 -20.10 7.15 -1.97
C ARG A 166 -19.19 7.10 -3.20
N SER A 167 -18.68 8.26 -3.60
CA SER A 167 -17.70 8.40 -4.67
C SER A 167 -16.52 9.21 -4.17
N GLY A 168 -15.34 8.60 -4.20
CA GLY A 168 -14.08 9.26 -3.91
C GLY A 168 -13.48 9.91 -5.14
N SER A 169 -12.48 10.78 -4.95
CA SER A 169 -11.71 11.38 -6.06
C SER A 169 -10.33 10.71 -6.22
N TYR A 170 -9.82 10.68 -7.44
CA TYR A 170 -8.45 10.27 -7.73
C TYR A 170 -7.61 11.44 -8.23
N THR A 171 -6.42 11.63 -7.64
CA THR A 171 -5.41 12.57 -8.10
C THR A 171 -4.07 11.86 -8.22
N PHE A 172 -3.47 11.86 -9.41
CA PHE A 172 -2.07 11.45 -9.58
C PHE A 172 -1.14 12.64 -9.36
N LYS A 173 -0.29 12.58 -8.34
CA LYS A 173 0.68 13.64 -8.01
C LYS A 173 2.05 13.28 -8.57
N THR A 174 2.43 13.99 -9.63
CA THR A 174 3.80 13.93 -10.16
C THR A 174 4.80 14.63 -9.22
N GLY A 175 6.06 14.20 -9.24
CA GLY A 175 7.15 14.86 -8.53
C GLY A 175 7.27 14.57 -7.04
N ALA A 176 6.38 13.79 -6.43
CA ALA A 176 6.43 13.47 -4.99
C ALA A 176 7.78 12.86 -4.55
N ARG A 177 8.31 11.91 -5.34
CA ARG A 177 9.65 11.33 -5.11
C ARG A 177 10.77 12.37 -5.18
N ARG A 178 10.70 13.28 -6.16
CA ARG A 178 11.71 14.34 -6.34
C ARG A 178 11.68 15.30 -5.15
N GLN A 179 10.49 15.70 -4.72
CA GLN A 179 10.29 16.54 -3.54
C GLN A 179 10.89 15.91 -2.28
N TYR A 180 10.66 14.62 -2.04
CA TYR A 180 11.27 13.90 -0.90
C TYR A 180 12.80 13.91 -0.96
N ILE A 181 13.38 13.67 -2.14
CA ILE A 181 14.84 13.69 -2.33
C ILE A 181 15.40 15.10 -2.09
N ASP A 182 14.72 16.13 -2.61
CA ASP A 182 15.18 17.52 -2.51
C ASP A 182 15.17 17.97 -1.05
N ASP A 183 14.08 17.76 -0.33
CA ASP A 183 14.00 18.09 1.10
C ASP A 183 15.06 17.35 1.94
N LEU A 184 15.31 16.07 1.64
CA LEU A 184 16.34 15.30 2.32
C LEU A 184 17.75 15.83 1.99
N VAL A 185 18.03 16.14 0.73
CA VAL A 185 19.33 16.67 0.33
C VAL A 185 19.55 18.04 0.92
N ASP A 186 18.56 18.93 0.89
CA ASP A 186 18.68 20.30 1.38
C ASP A 186 18.97 20.36 2.89
N GLU A 187 18.34 19.48 3.69
CA GLU A 187 18.63 19.38 5.13
C GLU A 187 20.09 18.99 5.40
N TRP A 188 20.64 18.05 4.63
CA TRP A 188 21.97 17.51 4.85
C TRP A 188 23.07 18.27 4.12
N ALA A 189 22.77 18.94 3.00
CA ALA A 189 23.74 19.63 2.16
C ALA A 189 24.57 20.63 2.97
N VAL A 190 23.94 21.40 3.86
CA VAL A 190 24.63 22.35 4.74
C VAL A 190 25.54 21.62 5.73
N ARG A 191 25.09 20.51 6.31
CA ARG A 191 25.87 19.72 7.29
C ARG A 191 27.08 19.03 6.67
N LEU A 192 27.03 18.75 5.37
CA LEU A 192 28.09 18.06 4.64
C LEU A 192 29.10 19.05 4.04
N GLN A 193 28.88 20.37 4.16
CA GLN A 193 29.85 21.37 3.69
C GLN A 193 31.18 21.22 4.44
N GLY A 194 32.28 21.16 3.68
CA GLY A 194 33.64 21.06 4.22
C GLY A 194 34.09 19.66 4.58
N LEU A 195 33.25 18.63 4.44
CA LEU A 195 33.69 17.24 4.59
C LEU A 195 34.62 16.81 3.44
N PRO A 196 35.59 15.91 3.70
CA PRO A 196 36.45 15.37 2.66
C PRO A 196 35.63 14.56 1.65
N ARG A 197 36.11 14.49 0.39
CA ARG A 197 35.47 13.69 -0.65
C ARG A 197 35.46 12.20 -0.25
N LEU A 198 34.27 11.63 -0.14
CA LEU A 198 34.07 10.21 0.12
C LEU A 198 33.92 9.44 -1.20
N LYS A 199 34.45 8.21 -1.24
CA LYS A 199 34.12 7.23 -2.28
C LYS A 199 33.04 6.33 -1.71
N VAL A 200 31.88 6.29 -2.36
CA VAL A 200 30.70 5.56 -1.89
C VAL A 200 30.28 4.57 -2.96
N ALA A 201 30.02 3.32 -2.56
CA ALA A 201 29.32 2.34 -3.38
C ALA A 201 27.92 2.14 -2.80
N VAL A 202 26.91 2.07 -3.66
CA VAL A 202 25.51 1.87 -3.27
C VAL A 202 24.96 0.69 -4.05
N GLU A 203 24.42 -0.29 -3.33
CA GLU A 203 23.67 -1.42 -3.89
C GLU A 203 22.20 -1.22 -3.52
N ALA A 204 21.35 -1.04 -4.53
CA ALA A 204 19.94 -0.76 -4.35
C ALA A 204 19.08 -2.03 -4.24
N GLY A 205 19.64 -3.22 -4.50
CA GLY A 205 18.93 -4.49 -4.39
C GLY A 205 17.75 -4.60 -5.37
N ASN A 206 17.82 -3.91 -6.51
CA ASN A 206 16.74 -3.77 -7.50
C ASN A 206 15.44 -3.13 -6.95
N GLY A 207 15.54 -2.27 -5.93
CA GLY A 207 14.43 -1.50 -5.35
C GLY A 207 14.49 0.01 -5.57
#